data_AF-A0A0C3BMP8-F1
#
_entry.id   AF-A0A0C3BMP8-F1
#
_cell.length_a   1.000
_cell.length_b   1.000
_cell.length_c   1.000
_cell.angle_alpha   90.00
_cell.angle_beta   90.00
_cell.angle_gamma   90.00
#
_symmetry.space_group_name_H-M   'P 1'
#
loop_
_entity.id
_entity.type
_entity.pdbx_description
1 polymer ?
#
loop_
_entity_poly.entity_id
_entity_poly.type
_entity_poly.pdbx_seq_one_letter_code
_entity_poly.pdbx_strand_id
1 'polypeptide(L)' 'HVGHPVSYPDISNTCYGSHSKAAGMLIMDRKHFLGFMDFVCDVKDKPSLTNIEQNFANAL' A
#
# COMPACT_ATOMS: atom_id res chain seq x y z
N HIS A 1 13.40 14.80 -13.50
CA HIS A 1 12.53 14.20 -12.48
C HIS A 1 12.87 12.72 -12.39
N VAL A 2 13.81 12.37 -11.50
CA VAL A 2 14.28 10.98 -11.34
C VAL A 2 13.37 10.33 -10.31
N GLY A 3 12.41 9.53 -10.76
CA GLY A 3 11.63 8.66 -9.90
C GLY A 3 12.52 7.52 -9.42
N HIS A 4 12.89 7.52 -8.15
CA HIS A 4 13.62 6.40 -7.57
C HIS A 4 12.69 5.19 -7.43
N PRO A 5 13.11 3.99 -7.85
CA PRO A 5 12.34 2.78 -7.61
C PRO A 5 12.29 2.50 -6.11
N VAL A 6 11.10 2.59 -5.53
CA VAL A 6 10.86 2.14 -4.16
C VAL A 6 10.97 0.61 -4.18
N SER A 7 12.00 0.07 -3.52
CA SER A 7 12.14 -1.38 -3.37
C SER A 7 11.02 -1.90 -2.48
N TYR A 8 9.96 -2.40 -3.12
CA TYR A 8 8.90 -3.11 -2.42
C TYR A 8 9.47 -4.41 -1.86
N PRO A 9 9.33 -4.69 -0.56
CA PRO A 9 9.87 -5.91 0.03
C PRO A 9 9.20 -7.13 -0.60
N ASP A 10 10.00 -8.13 -0.95
CA ASP A 10 9.52 -9.45 -1.33
C ASP A 10 8.69 -10.04 -0.17
N ILE A 11 7.38 -10.15 -0.37
CA ILE A 11 6.40 -10.71 0.56
C ILE A 11 6.04 -12.15 0.18
N SER A 12 7.01 -12.92 -0.32
CA SER A 12 6.88 -14.38 -0.37
C SER A 12 6.64 -14.94 1.04
N ASN A 13 5.58 -15.74 1.20
CA ASN A 13 5.10 -16.34 2.46
C ASN A 13 6.12 -17.31 3.13
N THR A 14 7.33 -17.43 2.59
CA THR A 14 8.39 -18.33 3.06
C THR A 14 9.39 -17.67 4.02
N CYS A 15 9.35 -16.36 4.21
CA CYS A 15 10.25 -15.67 5.14
C CYS A 15 9.51 -15.05 6.32
N TYR A 16 9.53 -15.72 7.48
CA TYR A 16 9.22 -15.10 8.78
C TYR A 16 10.20 -13.95 9.03
N GLY A 17 9.79 -12.72 8.66
CA GLY A 17 10.61 -11.50 8.72
C GLY A 17 10.26 -10.45 7.64
N SER A 18 9.66 -10.86 6.52
CA SER A 18 9.15 -9.94 5.49
C SER A 18 7.90 -9.19 5.96
N HIS A 19 7.06 -9.82 6.77
CA HIS A 19 5.84 -9.22 7.32
C HIS A 19 6.09 -8.04 8.26
N SER A 20 7.10 -8.12 9.15
CA SER A 20 7.43 -7.01 10.05
C SER A 20 8.08 -5.84 9.30
N LYS A 21 8.89 -6.13 8.27
CA LYS A 21 9.46 -5.11 7.38
C LYS A 21 8.40 -4.42 6.53
N ALA A 22 7.44 -5.18 5.99
CA ALA A 22 6.30 -4.65 5.25
C ALA A 22 5.38 -3.82 6.15
N ALA A 23 5.08 -4.29 7.37
CA ALA A 23 4.32 -3.52 8.36
C ALA A 23 5.04 -2.21 8.75
N GLY A 24 6.37 -2.27 8.94
CA GLY A 24 7.18 -1.08 9.18
C GLY A 24 7.12 -0.07 8.03
N MET A 25 7.14 -0.54 6.79
CA MET A 25 7.00 0.31 5.61
C MET A 25 5.60 0.96 5.53
N LEU A 26 4.54 0.21 5.82
CA LEU A 26 3.17 0.75 5.87
C LEU A 26 3.03 1.86 6.92
N ILE A 27 3.66 1.71 8.08
CA ILE A 27 3.65 2.73 9.14
C ILE A 27 4.48 3.96 8.74
N MET A 28 5.69 3.75 8.22
CA MET A 28 6.60 4.85 7.84
C MET A 28 6.05 5.69 6.68
N ASP A 29 5.41 5.04 5.70
CA ASP A 29 4.89 5.68 4.49
C ASP A 29 3.36 5.84 4.50
N ARG A 30 2.73 5.77 5.68
CA ARG A 30 1.27 5.81 5.85
C ARG A 30 0.59 6.93 5.06
N LYS A 31 1.17 8.13 5.06
CA LYS A 31 0.61 9.29 4.33
C LYS A 31 0.64 9.09 2.81
N HIS A 32 1.68 8.46 2.29
CA HIS A 32 1.79 8.13 0.86
C HIS A 32 0.77 7.08 0.47
N PHE A 33 0.55 6.05 1.31
CA PHE A 33 -0.46 5.03 1.06
C PHE A 33 -1.89 5.57 1.13
N LEU A 34 -2.20 6.48 2.06
CA LEU A 34 -3.50 7.16 2.08
C LEU A 34 -3.73 7.98 0.81
N GLY A 35 -2.76 8.79 0.40
CA GLY A 35 -2.87 9.57 -0.84
C GLY A 35 -2.96 8.70 -2.09
N PHE A 36 -2.31 7.54 -2.10
CA PHE A 36 -2.46 6.55 -3.16
C PHE A 36 -3.87 5.96 -3.19
N MET A 37 -4.47 5.65 -2.03
CA MET A 37 -5.84 5.14 -1.95
C MET A 37 -6.87 6.17 -2.43
N ASP A 38 -6.68 7.44 -2.09
CA ASP A 38 -7.54 8.53 -2.59
C ASP A 38 -7.43 8.64 -4.11
N PHE A 39 -6.22 8.65 -4.65
CA PHE A 39 -5.99 8.67 -6.10
C PHE A 39 -6.65 7.47 -6.81
N VAL A 40 -6.48 6.26 -6.28
CA VAL A 40 -7.07 5.04 -6.86
C VAL A 40 -8.60 5.09 -6.83
N CYS A 41 -9.20 5.70 -5.80
CA CYS A 41 -10.65 5.90 -5.75
C CYS A 41 -11.11 6.94 -6.79
N ASP A 42 -10.40 8.07 -6.90
CA ASP A 42 -10.76 9.21 -7.75
C ASP A 42 -10.66 8.91 -9.25
N VAL A 43 -9.69 8.08 -9.68
CA VAL A 43 -9.51 7.75 -11.10
C VAL A 43 -10.51 6.72 -11.64
N LYS A 44 -11.34 6.14 -10.78
CA LYS A 44 -12.35 5.16 -11.20
C LYS A 44 -13.57 5.84 -11.77
N ASP A 45 -14.17 5.21 -12.77
CA ASP A 45 -15.46 5.62 -13.34
C ASP A 45 -16.57 5.76 -12.27
N LYS A 46 -16.47 4.98 -11.19
CA LYS A 46 -17.28 5.13 -9.99
C LYS A 46 -16.36 5.16 -8.77
N PRO A 47 -16.40 6.22 -7.93
CA PRO A 47 -15.59 6.29 -6.73
C PRO A 47 -16.10 5.25 -5.72
N SER A 48 -15.40 4.12 -5.66
CA SER A 48 -15.64 3.06 -4.70
C SER A 48 -14.39 2.22 -4.46
N LEU A 49 -14.34 1.62 -3.27
CA LEU A 49 -13.32 0.65 -2.90
C LEU A 49 -13.81 -0.76 -3.23
N THR A 50 -12.96 -1.56 -3.86
CA THR A 50 -13.10 -3.01 -3.91
C THR A 50 -12.86 -3.60 -2.52
N ASN A 51 -13.28 -4.85 -2.32
CA ASN A 51 -13.06 -5.54 -1.04
C ASN A 51 -11.58 -5.59 -0.62
N ILE A 52 -10.67 -5.73 -1.59
CA ILE A 52 -9.22 -5.77 -1.32
C ILE A 52 -8.71 -4.40 -0.89
N GLU A 53 -9.10 -3.34 -1.59
CA GLU A 53 -8.73 -1.95 -1.26
C GLU A 53 -9.33 -1.51 0.08
N GLN A 54 -10.57 -1.90 0.37
CA GLN A 54 -11.20 -1.63 1.66
C GLN A 54 -10.44 -2.31 2.79
N ASN A 55 -10.05 -3.59 2.61
CA ASN A 55 -9.24 -4.30 3.59
C ASN A 55 -7.86 -3.64 3.78
N PHE A 56 -7.25 -3.16 2.69
CA PHE A 56 -5.98 -2.45 2.73
C PHE A 56 -6.10 -1.11 3.47
N ALA A 57 -7.11 -0.30 3.16
CA ALA A 57 -7.38 0.96 3.85
C ALA A 57 -7.63 0.78 5.36
N ASN A 58 -8.33 -0.29 5.73
CA ASN A 58 -8.58 -0.62 7.15
C ASN A 58 -7.31 -1.07 7.89
N ALA A 59 -6.29 -1.53 7.17
CA ALA A 59 -5.01 -1.97 7.73
C ALA A 59 -3.97 -0.84 7.86
N LEU A 60 -4.26 0.36 7.34
CA LEU A 60 -3.40 1.56 7.40
C LEU A 60 -3.65 2.44 8.63
#